data_AF-A0A8T3U7S5-F1
#
_entry.id   AF-A0A8T3U7S5-F1
#
_cell.length_a   1.000
_cell.length_b   1.000
_cell.length_c   1.000
_cell.angle_alpha   90.00
_cell.angle_beta   90.00
_cell.angle_gamma   90.00
#
_symmetry.space_group_name_H-M   'P 1'
#
loop_
_entity.id
_entity.type
_entity.pdbx_description
1 polymer ?
#
loop_
_entity_poly.entity_id
_entity_poly.type
_entity_poly.pdbx_seq_one_letter_code
_entity_poly.pdbx_strand_id
1 'polypeptide(L)'
;MCFSYSGRCYLSDFIVGEQASANKGKCAQLCRWNYNLYVENPKNKGELYPVIEDENGMTIFSSKDLCLIDELPEIVEMGVDSLKIEGRLKTENYLASIVNTYRCALDTILDGKEYDKDKFRAEIDKVKTRALTKFNFNIKSNDKIDEIQDLKGRQYNDKYQFGAIVDEKLENRNV
;
A
#
# COMPACT_ATOMS: atom_id res chain seq x y z
N MET A 1 2.69 -5.61 -24.23
CA MET A 1 2.65 -7.09 -24.35
C MET A 1 1.75 -7.43 -25.54
N CYS A 2 2.22 -8.17 -26.54
CA CYS A 2 1.41 -8.49 -27.73
C CYS A 2 0.38 -9.57 -27.38
N PHE A 3 -0.90 -9.36 -27.69
CA PHE A 3 -1.85 -10.47 -27.76
C PHE A 3 -1.51 -11.28 -29.02
N SER A 4 -0.72 -12.33 -28.83
CA SER A 4 -0.40 -13.30 -29.87
C SER A 4 -0.93 -14.66 -29.47
N TYR A 5 -1.69 -15.27 -30.37
CA TYR A 5 -2.02 -16.69 -30.28
C TYR A 5 -1.14 -17.42 -31.29
N SER A 6 -0.35 -18.39 -30.85
CA SER A 6 0.58 -19.12 -31.71
C SER A 6 1.53 -18.21 -32.53
N GLY A 7 2.03 -17.13 -31.93
CA GLY A 7 2.98 -16.20 -32.57
C GLY A 7 2.38 -15.22 -33.58
N ARG A 8 1.07 -15.28 -33.85
CA ARG A 8 0.38 -14.36 -34.76
C ARG A 8 -0.33 -13.26 -33.96
N CYS A 9 -0.11 -12.00 -34.33
CA CYS A 9 -0.78 -10.86 -33.70
C CYS A 9 -2.18 -10.67 -34.29
N TYR A 10 -3.21 -10.88 -33.48
CA TYR A 10 -4.62 -10.71 -33.87
C TYR A 10 -5.25 -9.44 -33.29
N LEU A 11 -4.59 -8.76 -32.36
CA LEU A 11 -5.15 -7.59 -31.67
C LEU A 11 -5.59 -6.48 -32.61
N SER A 12 -4.75 -6.18 -33.61
CA SER A 12 -5.00 -5.10 -34.56
C SER A 12 -6.18 -5.39 -35.49
N ASP A 13 -6.26 -6.64 -35.92
CA ASP A 13 -7.36 -7.17 -36.74
C ASP A 13 -8.68 -7.18 -35.96
N PHE A 14 -8.63 -7.59 -34.69
CA PHE A 14 -9.81 -7.71 -33.83
C PHE A 14 -10.45 -6.36 -33.48
N ILE A 15 -9.64 -5.35 -33.16
CA ILE A 15 -10.13 -4.05 -32.69
C ILE A 15 -10.43 -3.09 -33.85
N VAL A 16 -9.56 -3.03 -34.87
CA VAL A 16 -9.72 -2.07 -35.99
C VAL A 16 -10.37 -2.71 -37.21
N GLY A 17 -10.30 -4.04 -37.35
CA GLY A 17 -10.86 -4.80 -38.47
C GLY A 17 -9.80 -5.34 -39.43
N GLU A 18 -10.26 -6.13 -40.41
CA GLU A 18 -9.42 -6.88 -41.36
C GLU A 18 -8.37 -6.03 -42.10
N GLN A 19 -8.72 -4.77 -42.36
CA GLN A 19 -7.89 -3.78 -43.01
C GLN A 19 -6.61 -3.44 -42.23
N ALA A 20 -6.57 -3.70 -40.92
CA ALA A 20 -5.44 -3.43 -40.04
C ALA A 20 -4.76 -4.71 -39.52
N SER A 21 -4.87 -5.82 -40.26
CA SER A 21 -4.24 -7.09 -39.87
C SER A 21 -2.71 -7.01 -39.85
N ALA A 22 -2.11 -7.31 -38.70
CA ALA A 22 -0.65 -7.38 -38.56
C ALA A 22 -0.04 -8.50 -39.41
N ASN A 23 -0.78 -9.60 -39.62
CA ASN A 23 -0.35 -10.70 -40.49
C ASN A 23 -0.29 -10.30 -41.97
N LYS A 24 -1.00 -9.22 -42.36
CA LYS A 24 -0.94 -8.61 -43.70
C LYS A 24 0.01 -7.41 -43.75
N GLY A 25 0.83 -7.18 -42.70
CA GLY A 25 1.75 -6.05 -42.60
C GLY A 25 1.09 -4.70 -42.31
N LYS A 26 -0.21 -4.67 -41.97
CA LYS A 26 -1.00 -3.44 -41.78
C LYS A 26 -1.28 -3.11 -40.31
N CYS A 27 -0.35 -3.46 -39.41
CA CYS A 27 -0.55 -3.29 -37.97
C CYS A 27 -0.82 -1.81 -37.59
N ALA A 28 -1.95 -1.54 -36.95
CA ALA A 28 -2.33 -0.21 -36.43
C ALA A 28 -1.58 0.18 -35.14
N GLN A 29 -0.73 -0.71 -34.63
CA GLN A 29 0.08 -0.51 -33.41
C GLN A 29 -0.75 -0.14 -32.17
N LEU A 30 -1.96 -0.70 -32.07
CA LEU A 30 -2.86 -0.55 -30.92
C LEU A 30 -2.20 -0.81 -29.57
N CYS A 31 -1.20 -1.69 -29.50
CA CYS A 31 -0.44 -1.94 -28.27
C CYS A 31 0.40 -0.74 -27.77
N ARG A 32 0.49 0.35 -28.54
CA ARG A 32 1.18 1.60 -28.20
C ARG A 32 0.22 2.77 -27.96
N TRP A 33 -1.07 2.55 -28.10
CA TRP A 33 -2.05 3.61 -27.87
C TRP A 33 -2.19 3.87 -26.38
N ASN A 34 -2.57 5.10 -26.03
CA ASN A 34 -2.94 5.42 -24.66
C ASN A 34 -4.34 4.87 -24.40
N TYR A 35 -4.44 3.97 -23.43
CA TYR A 35 -5.71 3.44 -22.94
C TYR A 35 -5.99 3.99 -21.55
N ASN A 36 -7.25 4.31 -21.30
CA ASN A 36 -7.73 4.48 -19.95
C ASN A 36 -7.98 3.08 -19.36
N LEU A 37 -7.34 2.79 -18.23
CA LEU A 37 -7.60 1.57 -17.48
C LEU A 37 -8.67 1.87 -16.43
N TYR A 38 -9.63 0.96 -16.28
CA TYR A 38 -10.67 1.05 -15.27
C TYR A 38 -10.73 -0.23 -14.47
N VAL A 39 -11.10 -0.12 -13.20
CA VAL A 39 -11.31 -1.27 -12.33
C VAL A 39 -12.76 -1.32 -11.90
N GLU A 40 -13.27 -2.54 -11.80
CA GLU A 40 -14.62 -2.83 -11.38
C GLU A 40 -14.56 -3.76 -10.17
N ASN A 41 -15.32 -3.45 -9.12
CA ASN A 41 -15.51 -4.38 -8.02
C ASN A 41 -16.63 -5.36 -8.39
N PRO A 42 -16.43 -6.69 -8.33
CA PRO A 42 -17.48 -7.66 -8.65
C PRO A 42 -18.78 -7.49 -7.84
N LYS A 43 -18.72 -6.85 -6.66
CA LYS A 43 -19.87 -6.53 -5.82
C LYS A 43 -20.64 -5.28 -6.28
N ASN A 44 -19.99 -4.37 -7.01
CA ASN A 44 -20.55 -3.13 -7.54
C ASN A 44 -20.43 -3.12 -9.07
N LYS A 45 -21.13 -4.05 -9.73
CA LYS A 45 -21.07 -4.15 -11.20
C LYS A 45 -21.60 -2.87 -11.85
N GLY A 46 -20.90 -2.38 -12.86
CA GLY A 46 -21.21 -1.15 -13.60
C GLY A 46 -20.54 0.11 -13.06
N GLU A 47 -19.94 0.07 -11.87
CA GLU A 47 -19.13 1.17 -11.34
C GLU A 47 -17.66 1.01 -11.78
N LEU A 48 -17.26 1.82 -12.76
CA LEU A 48 -15.89 1.83 -13.29
C LEU A 48 -15.09 2.95 -12.61
N TYR A 49 -14.03 2.57 -11.90
CA TYR A 49 -13.10 3.50 -11.27
C TYR A 49 -11.85 3.65 -12.14
N PRO A 50 -11.48 4.86 -12.59
CA PRO A 50 -10.31 5.05 -13.44
C PRO A 50 -9.03 4.78 -12.66
N VAL A 51 -8.13 3.98 -13.22
CA VAL A 51 -6.79 3.80 -12.68
C VAL A 51 -5.97 5.00 -13.13
N ILE A 52 -5.76 5.93 -12.21
CA ILE A 52 -4.96 7.14 -12.42
C ILE A 52 -3.63 6.94 -11.71
N GLU A 53 -2.55 7.05 -12.46
CA GLU A 53 -1.18 7.12 -11.96
C GLU A 53 -0.68 8.54 -12.23
N ASP A 54 -0.29 9.24 -11.18
CA ASP A 54 0.33 10.56 -11.26
C ASP A 54 1.73 10.53 -10.59
N GLU A 55 2.33 11.70 -10.41
CA GLU A 55 3.61 11.84 -9.70
C GLU A 55 3.58 11.31 -8.27
N ASN A 56 2.39 11.16 -7.69
CA ASN A 56 2.15 10.60 -6.37
C ASN A 56 1.80 9.10 -6.40
N GLY A 57 1.82 8.45 -7.57
CA GLY A 57 1.56 7.02 -7.74
C GLY A 57 0.08 6.69 -7.99
N MET A 58 -0.26 5.40 -7.95
CA MET A 58 -1.62 4.93 -8.22
C MET A 58 -2.52 5.08 -6.98
N THR A 59 -3.59 5.87 -7.11
CA THR A 59 -4.53 6.11 -6.00
C THR A 59 -5.37 4.86 -5.69
N ILE A 60 -5.81 4.16 -6.73
CA ILE A 60 -6.54 2.90 -6.60
C ILE A 60 -5.52 1.78 -6.56
N PHE A 61 -5.67 0.89 -5.57
CA PHE A 61 -4.75 -0.21 -5.23
C PHE A 61 -3.54 0.12 -4.34
N SER A 62 -3.52 1.27 -3.66
CA SER A 62 -2.64 1.48 -2.50
C SER A 62 -3.14 0.64 -1.32
N SER A 63 -2.69 -0.62 -1.24
CA SER A 63 -3.20 -1.61 -0.27
C SER A 63 -2.27 -1.86 0.91
N LYS A 64 -1.08 -1.24 0.91
CA LYS A 64 -0.14 -1.23 2.05
C LYS A 64 -0.48 -0.10 3.04
N ASP A 65 -0.21 -0.33 4.32
CA ASP A 65 -0.41 0.70 5.33
C ASP A 65 0.79 1.68 5.32
N LEU A 66 0.52 2.99 5.36
CA LEU A 66 1.55 4.02 5.51
C LEU A 66 2.23 3.87 6.87
N CYS A 67 3.55 3.80 6.89
CA CYS A 67 4.33 3.71 8.11
C CYS A 67 5.65 4.46 7.97
N LEU A 68 5.75 5.59 8.67
CA LEU A 68 6.91 6.48 8.67
C LEU A 68 7.68 6.43 10.00
N ILE A 69 7.68 5.28 10.68
CA ILE A 69 8.39 5.12 11.96
C ILE A 69 9.90 5.29 11.77
N ASP A 70 10.46 4.83 10.65
CA ASP A 70 11.91 4.94 10.41
C ASP A 70 12.32 6.41 10.19
N GLU A 71 11.39 7.22 9.67
CA GLU A 71 11.53 8.64 9.32
C GLU A 71 11.14 9.57 10.47
N LEU A 72 10.71 9.03 11.61
CA LEU A 72 10.21 9.83 12.71
C LEU A 72 11.17 10.94 13.18
N PRO A 73 12.50 10.75 13.24
CA PRO A 73 13.43 11.83 13.58
C PRO A 73 13.34 13.03 12.64
N GLU A 74 13.24 12.78 11.35
CA GLU A 74 13.14 13.84 10.33
C GLU A 74 11.79 14.53 10.38
N ILE A 75 10.70 13.78 10.63
CA ILE A 75 9.37 14.34 10.83
C ILE A 75 9.36 15.29 12.04
N VAL A 76 10.05 14.94 13.13
CA VAL A 76 10.20 15.82 14.29
C VAL A 76 11.01 17.06 13.94
N GLU A 77 12.09 16.92 13.17
CA GLU A 77 12.92 18.04 12.70
C GLU A 77 12.15 19.03 11.81
N MET A 78 11.17 18.54 11.04
CA MET A 78 10.25 19.38 10.25
C MET A 78 9.37 20.31 11.11
N GLY A 79 9.32 20.10 12.44
CA GLY A 79 8.60 20.97 13.38
C GLY A 79 7.09 20.72 13.43
N VAL A 80 6.65 19.48 13.19
CA VAL A 80 5.21 19.13 13.30
C VAL A 80 4.75 19.10 14.76
N ASP A 81 3.59 19.70 15.06
CA ASP A 81 3.05 19.71 16.42
C ASP A 81 2.28 18.44 16.81
N SER A 82 1.75 17.71 15.82
CA SER A 82 0.92 16.54 16.07
C SER A 82 1.06 15.49 14.98
N LEU A 83 1.01 14.22 15.41
CA LEU A 83 0.95 13.05 14.53
C LEU A 83 -0.39 12.36 14.71
N LYS A 84 -1.04 12.06 13.59
CA LYS A 84 -2.28 11.28 13.58
C LYS A 84 -1.98 9.84 13.20
N ILE A 85 -2.34 8.90 14.08
CA ILE A 85 -2.35 7.46 13.79
C ILE A 85 -3.77 7.07 13.38
N GLU A 86 -3.93 6.46 12.20
CA GLU A 86 -5.22 6.06 11.66
C GLU A 86 -5.54 4.61 12.03
N GLY A 87 -6.63 4.42 12.79
CA GLY A 87 -7.01 3.14 13.37
C GLY A 87 -8.30 2.53 12.84
N ARG A 88 -8.94 3.13 11.82
CA ARG A 88 -10.17 2.57 11.23
C ARG A 88 -9.96 1.11 10.83
N LEU A 89 -10.90 0.27 11.24
CA LEU A 89 -10.90 -1.18 10.99
C LEU A 89 -9.72 -1.95 11.62
N LYS A 90 -9.01 -1.35 12.58
CA LYS A 90 -7.98 -2.02 13.37
C LYS A 90 -8.55 -2.41 14.74
N THR A 91 -8.05 -3.50 15.30
CA THR A 91 -8.38 -3.93 16.66
C THR A 91 -7.79 -2.98 17.70
N GLU A 92 -8.39 -2.92 18.88
CA GLU A 92 -7.89 -2.15 20.03
C GLU A 92 -6.43 -2.50 20.37
N ASN A 93 -6.09 -3.80 20.35
CA ASN A 93 -4.73 -4.28 20.65
C ASN A 93 -3.69 -3.76 19.64
N TYR A 94 -4.01 -3.84 18.35
CA TYR A 94 -3.18 -3.24 17.29
C TYR A 94 -2.94 -1.76 17.58
N LEU A 95 -4.00 -1.01 17.88
CA LEU A 95 -3.89 0.41 18.12
C LEU A 95 -3.06 0.73 19.36
N ALA A 96 -3.27 0.00 20.46
CA ALA A 96 -2.48 0.16 21.67
C ALA A 96 -0.99 -0.04 21.41
N SER A 97 -0.61 -1.10 20.68
CA SER A 97 0.79 -1.39 20.33
C SER A 97 1.39 -0.33 19.42
N ILE A 98 0.67 0.12 18.38
CA ILE A 98 1.17 1.15 17.46
C ILE A 98 1.34 2.49 18.19
N VAL A 99 0.33 2.94 18.95
CA VAL A 99 0.38 4.19 19.71
C VAL A 99 1.52 4.16 20.72
N ASN A 100 1.66 3.06 21.47
CA ASN A 100 2.76 2.91 22.43
C ASN A 100 4.13 2.97 21.73
N THR A 101 4.29 2.27 20.60
CA THR A 101 5.54 2.26 19.84
C THR A 101 5.92 3.67 19.37
N TYR A 102 4.97 4.39 18.77
CA TYR A 102 5.20 5.77 18.33
C TYR A 102 5.46 6.73 19.50
N ARG A 103 4.78 6.56 20.64
CA ARG A 103 5.03 7.37 21.83
C ARG A 103 6.44 7.16 22.37
N CYS A 104 6.87 5.91 22.55
CA CYS A 104 8.23 5.60 22.98
C CYS A 104 9.29 6.09 21.99
N ALA A 105 9.01 5.98 20.69
CA ALA A 105 9.88 6.49 19.63
C ALA A 105 10.03 8.02 19.69
N LEU A 106 8.92 8.75 19.86
CA LEU A 106 8.94 10.20 20.07
C LEU A 106 9.69 10.59 21.34
N ASP A 107 9.42 9.93 22.47
CA ASP A 107 10.10 10.22 23.74
C ASP A 107 11.61 9.98 23.63
N THR A 108 12.03 8.94 22.92
CA THR A 108 13.45 8.67 22.66
C THR A 108 14.11 9.82 21.91
N ILE A 109 13.45 10.36 20.88
CA ILE A 109 13.96 11.50 20.10
C ILE A 109 14.00 12.77 20.96
N LEU A 110 12.92 13.07 21.69
CA LEU A 110 12.80 14.28 22.50
C LEU A 110 13.76 14.30 23.70
N ASP A 111 14.09 13.13 24.25
CA ASP A 111 15.09 12.98 25.31
C ASP A 111 16.54 13.08 24.79
N GLY A 112 16.73 13.25 23.47
CA GLY A 112 18.06 13.28 22.84
C GLY A 112 18.80 11.93 22.88
N LYS A 113 18.06 10.82 23.04
CA LYS A 113 18.63 9.46 23.03
C LYS A 113 18.83 8.98 21.58
N GLU A 114 19.70 7.99 21.41
CA GLU A 114 19.92 7.36 20.11
C GLU A 114 18.63 6.72 19.58
N TYR A 115 18.27 7.05 18.34
CA TYR A 115 17.09 6.52 17.69
C TYR A 115 17.38 5.20 16.97
N ASP A 116 17.06 4.09 17.62
CA ASP A 116 17.14 2.77 17.02
C ASP A 116 15.89 2.47 16.18
N LYS A 117 15.99 2.76 14.87
CA LYS A 117 14.91 2.49 13.91
C LYS A 117 14.53 1.00 13.85
N ASP A 118 15.50 0.10 13.97
CA ASP A 118 15.28 -1.33 13.77
C ASP A 118 14.48 -1.90 14.95
N LYS A 119 14.75 -1.40 16.16
CA LYS A 119 13.94 -1.69 17.36
C LYS A 119 12.49 -1.28 17.18
N PHE A 120 12.21 -0.02 16.81
CA PHE A 120 10.82 0.44 16.68
C PHE A 120 10.11 -0.24 15.51
N ARG A 121 10.84 -0.50 14.43
CA ARG A 121 10.32 -1.24 13.29
C ARG A 121 9.92 -2.67 13.69
N ALA A 122 10.73 -3.33 14.51
CA ALA A 122 10.44 -4.67 14.99
C ALA A 122 9.15 -4.73 15.83
N GLU A 123 8.84 -3.70 16.63
CA GLU A 123 7.58 -3.64 17.38
C GLU A 123 6.35 -3.52 16.46
N ILE A 124 6.42 -2.70 15.42
CA ILE A 124 5.34 -2.60 14.43
C ILE A 124 5.17 -3.91 13.65
N ASP A 125 6.29 -4.55 13.29
CA ASP A 125 6.29 -5.81 12.55
C ASP A 125 5.66 -6.98 13.31
N LYS A 126 5.51 -6.89 14.64
CA LYS A 126 4.78 -7.89 15.45
C LYS A 126 3.26 -7.79 15.28
N VAL A 127 2.74 -6.60 15.03
CA VAL A 127 1.29 -6.35 15.02
C VAL A 127 0.73 -6.02 13.64
N LYS A 128 1.58 -5.70 12.65
CA LYS A 128 1.12 -5.36 11.29
C LYS A 128 0.18 -6.42 10.71
N THR A 129 -0.93 -5.97 10.16
CA THR A 129 -1.90 -6.84 9.46
C THR A 129 -1.69 -6.82 7.95
N ARG A 130 -0.88 -5.89 7.44
CA ARG A 130 -0.60 -5.67 6.03
C ARG A 130 0.86 -5.31 5.84
N ALA A 131 1.35 -5.41 4.61
CA ALA A 131 2.63 -4.82 4.26
C ALA A 131 2.60 -3.30 4.47
N LEU A 132 3.77 -2.74 4.72
CA LEU A 132 3.96 -1.34 5.08
C LEU A 132 4.67 -0.63 3.92
N THR A 133 4.39 0.66 3.73
CA THR A 133 5.05 1.50 2.73
C THR A 133 5.35 2.88 3.30
N LYS A 134 6.39 3.54 2.79
CA LYS A 134 6.66 4.97 3.05
C LYS A 134 5.92 5.88 2.07
N PHE A 135 5.24 5.29 1.09
CA PHE A 135 4.65 5.99 -0.03
C PHE A 135 5.69 6.94 -0.65
N ASN A 136 5.36 8.19 -0.95
CA ASN A 136 6.30 9.14 -1.55
C ASN A 136 7.12 9.94 -0.54
N PHE A 137 7.14 9.55 0.74
CA PHE A 137 7.95 10.24 1.72
C PHE A 137 9.44 9.99 1.44
N ASN A 138 10.18 11.07 1.14
CA ASN A 138 11.61 11.06 0.84
C ASN A 138 12.08 10.19 -0.34
N ILE A 139 11.21 9.98 -1.34
CA ILE A 139 11.64 9.38 -2.60
C ILE A 139 12.47 10.39 -3.41
N LYS A 140 13.72 10.05 -3.72
CA LYS A 140 14.54 10.77 -4.70
C LYS A 140 14.23 10.27 -6.12
N SER A 141 14.56 11.09 -7.12
CA SER A 141 14.30 10.79 -8.54
C SER A 141 14.87 9.47 -9.07
N ASN A 142 15.86 8.88 -8.38
CA ASN A 142 16.46 7.58 -8.71
C ASN A 142 16.05 6.44 -7.76
N ASP A 143 15.24 6.73 -6.73
CA ASP A 143 14.79 5.71 -5.80
C ASP A 143 13.70 4.86 -6.47
N LYS A 144 13.75 3.56 -6.21
CA LYS A 144 12.64 2.69 -6.60
C LYS A 144 11.43 3.10 -5.77
N ILE A 145 10.35 3.49 -6.45
CA ILE A 145 9.06 3.67 -5.79
C ILE A 145 8.72 2.35 -5.09
N ASP A 146 8.45 2.44 -3.79
CA ASP A 146 7.97 1.30 -3.01
C ASP A 146 6.77 0.69 -3.74
N GLU A 147 6.75 -0.63 -3.92
CA GLU A 147 5.55 -1.31 -4.44
C GLU A 147 4.41 -1.03 -3.45
N ILE A 148 3.43 -0.18 -3.78
CA ILE A 148 2.35 0.22 -2.85
C ILE A 148 1.18 -0.77 -2.82
N GLN A 149 1.20 -1.75 -3.73
CA GLN A 149 0.16 -2.76 -3.89
C GLN A 149 0.66 -4.11 -3.36
N ASP A 150 -0.18 -4.79 -2.57
CA ASP A 150 -0.03 -6.21 -2.26
C ASP A 150 -1.03 -7.03 -3.09
N LEU A 151 -0.51 -7.80 -4.05
CA LEU A 151 -1.29 -8.68 -4.93
C LEU A 151 -1.55 -10.07 -4.34
N LYS A 152 -0.89 -10.42 -3.21
CA LYS A 152 -0.99 -11.76 -2.62
C LYS A 152 -2.27 -11.93 -1.78
N GLY A 153 -2.96 -10.83 -1.47
CA GLY A 153 -4.22 -10.84 -0.73
C GLY A 153 -4.12 -11.38 0.70
N ARG A 154 -2.90 -11.47 1.27
CA ARG A 154 -2.69 -11.96 2.64
C ARG A 154 -2.80 -10.78 3.60
N GLN A 155 -3.65 -10.90 4.62
CA GLN A 155 -3.78 -9.89 5.68
C GLN A 155 -3.52 -10.50 7.06
N TYR A 156 -2.40 -11.19 7.23
CA TYR A 156 -2.05 -11.83 8.50
C TYR A 156 -0.54 -11.83 8.74
N ASN A 157 -0.16 -11.80 10.01
CA ASN A 157 1.22 -11.92 10.46
C ASN A 157 1.50 -13.36 10.90
N ASP A 158 2.07 -14.17 10.00
CA ASP A 158 2.30 -15.59 10.26
C ASP A 158 3.33 -15.86 11.39
N LYS A 159 4.08 -14.84 11.80
CA LYS A 159 5.18 -14.96 12.77
C LYS A 159 4.77 -14.69 14.22
N TYR A 160 3.68 -13.96 14.43
CA TYR A 160 3.33 -13.45 15.75
C TYR A 160 1.84 -13.66 16.03
N GLN A 161 1.54 -14.14 17.23
CA GLN A 161 0.18 -14.24 17.74
C GLN A 161 0.05 -13.36 18.98
N PHE A 162 -1.09 -12.68 19.08
CA PHE A 162 -1.40 -11.90 20.28
C PHE A 162 -1.90 -12.85 21.38
N GLY A 163 -1.33 -12.72 22.57
CA GLY A 163 -1.80 -13.38 23.78
C GLY A 163 -1.92 -12.36 24.91
N ALA A 164 -2.99 -12.45 25.69
CA ALA A 164 -3.21 -11.62 26.87
C ALA A 164 -3.81 -12.46 28.00
N ILE A 165 -3.50 -12.08 29.24
CA ILE A 165 -4.12 -12.64 30.44
C ILE A 165 -5.21 -11.68 30.86
N VAL A 166 -6.41 -12.20 31.11
CA VAL A 166 -7.54 -11.42 31.60
C VAL A 166 -7.46 -11.39 33.12
N ASP A 167 -7.02 -10.26 33.67
CA ASP A 167 -6.90 -10.09 35.13
C ASP A 167 -8.26 -9.88 35.81
N GLU A 168 -9.13 -9.09 35.20
CA GLU A 168 -10.49 -8.84 35.70
C GLU A 168 -11.47 -8.75 34.54
N LYS A 169 -12.56 -9.52 34.61
CA LYS A 169 -13.63 -9.48 33.62
C LYS A 169 -14.65 -8.43 34.05
N LEU A 170 -14.62 -7.26 33.42
CA LEU A 170 -15.66 -6.25 33.62
C LEU A 170 -16.98 -6.76 33.04
N GLU A 171 -17.96 -7.03 33.90
CA GLU A 171 -19.31 -7.35 33.46
C GLU A 171 -19.93 -6.12 32.80
N ASN A 172 -20.30 -6.29 31.52
CA ASN A 172 -20.94 -5.30 30.65
C ASN A 172 -20.01 -4.23 30.06
N ARG A 173 -19.52 -4.51 28.85
CA ARG A 173 -19.41 -3.49 27.80
C ARG A 173 -20.29 -3.92 26.64
N ASN A 174 -21.48 -3.32 26.56
CA ASN A 174 -22.23 -3.33 25.31
C ASN A 174 -21.41 -2.53 24.30
N VAL A 175 -20.85 -3.21 23.30
CA VAL A 175 -20.32 -2.60 22.07
C VAL A 175 -21.05 -3.25 20.91
#